data_AF-A0A2E4WUM4-F1
#
_entry.id   AF-A0A2E4WUM4-F1
#
_cell.length_a   1.000
_cell.length_b   1.000
_cell.length_c   1.000
_cell.angle_alpha   90.00
_cell.angle_beta   90.00
_cell.angle_gamma   90.00
#
_symmetry.space_group_name_H-M   'P 1'
#
loop_
_entity.id
_entity.type
_entity.pdbx_description
1 polymer ?
#
loop_
_entity_poly.entity_id
_entity_poly.type
_entity_poly.pdbx_seq_one_letter_code
_entity_poly.pdbx_strand_id
1 'polypeptide(L)'
;MASPACLSSQIQSVGLAVMSLSDREQVEEQAIAAHNVLEITDKAREMLDTFLEKAESDEDMLLKIEIVGRGPKGFQYDLQLVSRGEALEDDLELEIGGLAVLVGSRSVPYLEGTILDYKETLMGGGFSFENPNPMWIDDVSKAVAEVIADQVNPVVATHGGHVDLIGVDEGKAMIAFGGGCQGCGMVDVTLKEGIEVMITEGVPQISEVVDMTDHAAGTNPFY
;
A
#
# COMPACT_ATOMS: atom_id res chain seq x y z
N MET A 1 -13.20 63.52 -19.38
CA MET A 1 -11.72 63.59 -19.36
C MET A 1 -11.25 62.51 -18.39
N ALA A 2 -10.59 61.48 -18.92
CA ALA A 2 -10.37 60.19 -18.26
C ALA A 2 -9.12 60.18 -17.36
N SER A 3 -9.20 59.37 -16.30
CA SER A 3 -8.18 59.11 -15.28
C SER A 3 -7.32 57.88 -15.67
N PRO A 4 -6.05 57.76 -15.26
CA PRO A 4 -5.19 56.65 -15.64
C PRO A 4 -5.21 55.51 -14.61
N ALA A 5 -5.42 54.28 -15.07
CA ALA A 5 -5.04 53.07 -14.37
C ALA A 5 -4.35 52.14 -15.39
N CYS A 6 -3.05 51.96 -15.20
CA CYS A 6 -2.17 51.15 -16.02
C CYS A 6 -1.74 49.93 -15.20
N LEU A 7 -1.51 48.82 -15.89
CA LEU A 7 -0.95 47.53 -15.43
C LEU A 7 -1.88 46.60 -14.63
N SER A 8 -2.69 45.82 -15.36
CA SER A 8 -2.82 44.38 -15.11
C SER A 8 -3.37 43.69 -16.36
N SER A 9 -2.91 42.47 -16.60
CA SER A 9 -3.38 41.54 -17.64
C SER A 9 -2.84 41.76 -19.07
N GLN A 10 -1.65 41.22 -19.32
CA GLN A 10 -1.25 40.82 -20.67
C GLN A 10 -0.33 39.60 -20.62
N ILE A 11 -0.85 38.45 -20.17
CA ILE A 11 -0.40 37.13 -20.63
C ILE A 11 -1.64 36.24 -20.72
N GLN A 12 -2.35 36.34 -21.84
CA GLN A 12 -3.32 35.36 -22.30
C GLN A 12 -3.07 35.21 -23.78
N SER A 13 -2.53 34.06 -24.20
CA SER A 13 -2.65 33.49 -25.55
C SER A 13 -1.51 32.49 -25.84
N VAL A 14 -1.52 31.31 -25.23
CA VAL A 14 -1.19 30.06 -25.94
C VAL A 14 -2.02 28.93 -25.32
N GLY A 15 -2.97 28.38 -26.09
CA GLY A 15 -3.43 27.00 -25.90
C GLY A 15 -4.54 26.70 -24.89
N LEU A 16 -5.53 27.58 -24.67
CA LEU A 16 -6.76 27.19 -23.97
C LEU A 16 -7.77 26.59 -24.97
N ALA A 17 -7.53 25.36 -25.39
CA ALA A 17 -8.48 24.58 -26.18
C ALA A 17 -9.37 23.75 -25.23
N VAL A 18 -10.63 24.19 -25.11
CA VAL A 18 -11.85 23.44 -24.75
C VAL A 18 -11.64 22.15 -23.93
N MET A 19 -11.51 22.27 -22.61
CA MET A 19 -11.82 21.17 -21.68
C MET A 19 -13.27 21.33 -21.20
N SER A 20 -14.02 20.23 -21.14
CA SER A 20 -15.41 20.19 -20.68
C SER A 20 -15.52 20.70 -19.24
N LEU A 21 -16.67 21.26 -18.86
CA LEU A 21 -16.97 21.57 -17.46
C LEU A 21 -16.86 20.31 -16.57
N SER A 22 -17.19 19.14 -17.14
CA SER A 22 -17.02 17.83 -16.51
C SER A 22 -15.54 17.45 -16.29
N ASP A 23 -14.65 17.83 -17.21
CA ASP A 23 -13.21 17.57 -17.08
C ASP A 23 -12.59 18.46 -16.00
N ARG A 24 -13.11 19.68 -15.81
CA ARG A 24 -12.61 20.61 -14.79
C ARG A 24 -13.04 20.21 -13.39
N GLU A 25 -14.28 19.74 -13.22
CA GLU A 25 -14.76 19.18 -11.94
C GLU A 25 -14.01 17.89 -11.57
N GLN A 26 -13.70 17.03 -12.54
CA GLN A 26 -12.88 15.83 -12.33
C GLN A 26 -11.43 16.15 -11.94
N VAL A 27 -10.81 17.17 -12.56
CA VAL A 27 -9.45 17.61 -12.22
C VAL A 27 -9.40 18.27 -10.84
N GLU A 28 -10.40 19.03 -10.44
CA GLU A 28 -10.50 19.61 -9.08
C GLU A 28 -10.72 18.53 -8.01
N GLU A 29 -11.58 17.53 -8.27
CA GLU A 29 -11.83 16.42 -7.34
C GLU A 29 -10.61 15.49 -7.21
N GLN A 30 -9.87 15.24 -8.29
CA GLN A 30 -8.58 14.52 -8.26
C GLN A 30 -7.48 15.31 -7.54
N ALA A 31 -7.42 16.63 -7.69
CA ALA A 31 -6.45 17.49 -6.99
C ALA A 31 -6.73 17.64 -5.48
N ILE A 32 -8.01 17.60 -5.07
CA ILE A 32 -8.42 17.61 -3.66
C ILE A 32 -8.19 16.23 -3.02
N ALA A 33 -8.39 15.14 -3.76
CA ALA A 33 -8.05 13.79 -3.30
C ALA A 33 -6.53 13.63 -3.08
N ALA A 34 -5.70 14.18 -3.97
CA ALA A 34 -4.24 14.11 -3.89
C ALA A 34 -3.65 14.69 -2.59
N HIS A 35 -4.19 15.80 -2.08
CA HIS A 35 -3.71 16.46 -0.88
C HIS A 35 -3.98 15.70 0.42
N ASN A 36 -4.88 14.70 0.40
CA ASN A 36 -5.19 13.90 1.58
C ASN A 36 -4.59 12.49 1.54
N VAL A 37 -3.97 12.05 0.43
CA VAL A 37 -3.47 10.67 0.35
C VAL A 37 -2.26 10.48 1.25
N LEU A 38 -1.24 11.33 1.20
CA LEU A 38 -0.01 11.11 1.94
C LEU A 38 0.67 12.46 2.22
N GLU A 39 1.20 12.61 3.43
CA GLU A 39 2.08 13.72 3.81
C GLU A 39 3.53 13.25 3.85
N ILE A 40 4.46 14.05 3.32
CA ILE A 40 5.90 13.79 3.43
C ILE A 40 6.48 14.89 4.32
N THR A 41 7.10 14.49 5.43
CA THR A 41 7.76 15.44 6.33
C THR A 41 8.98 16.09 5.69
N ASP A 42 9.38 17.27 6.17
CA ASP A 42 10.57 17.98 5.69
C ASP A 42 11.84 17.11 5.70
N LYS A 43 12.00 16.30 6.76
CA LYS A 43 13.16 15.43 6.92
C LYS A 43 13.16 14.25 5.94
N ALA A 44 11.99 13.65 5.72
CA ALA A 44 11.85 12.64 4.68
C ALA A 44 12.13 13.23 3.29
N ARG A 45 11.67 14.46 3.03
CA ARG A 45 11.91 15.17 1.77
C ARG A 45 13.40 15.39 1.51
N GLU A 46 14.13 15.93 2.48
CA GLU A 46 15.58 16.15 2.39
C GLU A 46 16.35 14.85 2.09
N MET A 47 15.96 13.75 2.73
CA MET A 47 16.58 12.45 2.49
C MET A 47 16.23 11.89 1.11
N LEU A 48 14.98 12.01 0.67
CA LEU A 48 14.56 11.62 -0.68
C LEU A 48 15.33 12.39 -1.75
N ASP A 49 15.50 13.71 -1.58
CA ASP A 49 16.31 14.52 -2.49
C ASP A 49 17.76 14.04 -2.54
N THR A 50 18.35 13.71 -1.38
CA THR A 50 19.70 13.13 -1.31
C THR A 50 19.79 11.78 -2.07
N PHE A 51 18.74 10.95 -2.06
CA PHE A 51 18.71 9.70 -2.82
C PHE A 51 18.53 9.93 -4.32
N LEU A 52 17.68 10.89 -4.70
CA LEU A 52 17.47 11.28 -6.10
C LEU A 52 18.74 11.84 -6.72
N GLU A 53 19.47 12.71 -6.02
CA GLU A 53 20.75 13.27 -6.48
C GLU A 53 21.82 12.18 -6.68
N LYS A 54 21.84 11.16 -5.81
CA LYS A 54 22.79 10.04 -5.89
C LYS A 54 22.46 9.03 -6.98
N ALA A 55 21.23 8.99 -7.46
CA ALA A 55 20.82 8.04 -8.49
C ALA A 55 21.47 8.35 -9.87
N GLU A 56 22.14 9.51 -10.04
CA GLU A 56 22.85 9.95 -11.25
C GLU A 56 22.12 9.55 -12.55
N SER A 57 20.80 9.76 -12.60
CA SER A 57 19.95 9.40 -13.74
C SER A 57 19.49 10.66 -14.48
N ASP A 58 19.62 10.66 -15.81
CA ASP A 58 19.07 11.69 -16.70
C ASP A 58 17.55 11.53 -16.93
N GLU A 59 16.94 10.49 -16.35
CA GLU A 59 15.52 10.19 -16.47
C GLU A 59 14.71 10.83 -15.35
N ASP A 60 13.47 11.26 -15.67
CA ASP A 60 12.51 11.75 -14.67
C ASP A 60 12.14 10.60 -13.71
N MET A 61 12.87 10.53 -12.59
CA MET A 61 12.65 9.56 -11.53
C MET A 61 11.43 9.94 -10.69
N LEU A 62 10.64 8.94 -10.36
CA LEU A 62 9.44 9.05 -9.54
C LEU A 62 9.62 8.23 -8.27
N LEU A 63 9.07 8.71 -7.16
CA LEU A 63 8.99 7.93 -5.93
C LEU A 63 7.78 7.00 -6.01
N LYS A 64 7.98 5.69 -6.03
CA LYS A 64 6.90 4.71 -5.95
C LYS A 64 6.68 4.25 -4.51
N ILE A 65 5.43 4.26 -4.07
CA ILE A 65 4.98 3.79 -2.76
C ILE A 65 3.91 2.72 -2.95
N GLU A 66 4.14 1.55 -2.36
CA GLU A 66 3.19 0.44 -2.39
C GLU A 66 3.06 -0.21 -1.02
N ILE A 67 1.84 -0.65 -0.67
CA ILE A 67 1.62 -1.58 0.43
C ILE A 67 1.74 -2.98 -0.16
N VAL A 68 2.85 -3.65 0.14
CA VAL A 68 3.16 -5.00 -0.37
C VAL A 68 2.61 -6.11 0.52
N GLY A 69 2.19 -5.76 1.74
CA GLY A 69 1.66 -6.75 2.68
C GLY A 69 1.09 -6.13 3.95
N ARG A 70 0.61 -7.03 4.81
CA ARG A 70 0.09 -6.74 6.15
C ARG A 70 0.76 -7.72 7.11
N GLY A 71 1.11 -7.27 8.30
CA GLY A 71 1.68 -8.14 9.32
C GLY A 71 1.32 -7.69 10.73
N PRO A 72 1.89 -8.33 11.76
CA PRO A 72 1.54 -8.08 13.16
C PRO A 72 1.74 -6.63 13.62
N LYS A 73 2.55 -5.85 12.88
CA LYS A 73 2.89 -4.45 13.19
C LYS A 73 2.22 -3.44 12.24
N GLY A 74 1.23 -3.88 11.45
CA GLY A 74 0.55 -3.05 10.46
C GLY A 74 0.98 -3.36 9.04
N PHE A 75 0.85 -2.37 8.16
CA PHE A 75 1.21 -2.49 6.75
C PHE A 75 2.72 -2.64 6.55
N GLN A 76 3.08 -3.38 5.51
CA GLN A 76 4.42 -3.48 4.98
C GLN A 76 4.48 -2.64 3.71
N TYR A 77 5.40 -1.69 3.66
CA TYR A 77 5.54 -0.76 2.55
C TYR A 77 6.78 -1.09 1.73
N ASP A 78 6.69 -0.89 0.43
CA ASP A 78 7.84 -0.82 -0.47
C ASP A 78 7.98 0.61 -1.00
N LEU A 79 9.22 1.09 -1.02
CA LEU A 79 9.58 2.45 -1.40
C LEU A 79 10.70 2.37 -2.43
N GLN A 80 10.41 2.78 -3.65
CA GLN A 80 11.33 2.64 -4.78
C GLN A 80 11.47 3.96 -5.53
N LEU A 81 12.65 4.18 -6.11
CA LEU A 81 12.84 5.20 -7.13
C LEU A 81 12.77 4.50 -8.48
N VAL A 82 11.76 4.83 -9.27
CA VAL A 82 11.49 4.20 -10.56
C VAL A 82 11.48 5.25 -11.66
N SER A 83 11.80 4.86 -12.88
CA SER A 83 11.62 5.73 -14.04
C SER A 83 10.13 5.87 -14.38
N ARG A 84 9.73 6.97 -15.03
CA ARG A 84 8.34 7.15 -15.51
C ARG A 84 7.85 6.02 -16.43
N GLY A 85 8.75 5.31 -17.11
CA GLY A 85 8.41 4.16 -17.96
C GLY A 85 8.03 2.88 -17.20
N GLU A 86 8.36 2.80 -15.90
CA GLU A 86 8.03 1.66 -15.03
C GLU A 86 6.70 1.86 -14.27
N ALA A 87 6.04 3.00 -14.46
CA ALA A 87 4.70 3.25 -13.95
C ALA A 87 3.71 2.26 -14.57
N LEU A 88 2.90 1.62 -13.72
CA LEU A 88 1.80 0.77 -14.18
C LEU A 88 0.62 1.65 -14.62
N GLU A 89 -0.22 1.11 -15.51
CA GLU A 89 -1.37 1.86 -16.07
C GLU A 89 -2.39 2.27 -15.00
N ASP A 90 -2.46 1.53 -13.89
CA ASP A 90 -3.37 1.79 -12.78
C ASP A 90 -2.72 2.54 -11.60
N ASP A 91 -1.41 2.80 -11.67
CA ASP A 91 -0.74 3.61 -10.64
C ASP A 91 -1.32 5.03 -10.62
N LEU A 92 -1.49 5.57 -9.42
CA LEU A 92 -1.93 6.94 -9.21
C LEU A 92 -0.71 7.85 -9.08
N GLU A 93 -0.47 8.70 -10.08
CA GLU A 93 0.56 9.73 -10.01
C GLU A 93 0.03 10.97 -9.26
N LEU A 94 0.74 11.36 -8.20
CA LEU A 94 0.42 12.47 -7.32
C LEU A 94 1.60 13.42 -7.21
N GLU A 95 1.33 14.72 -7.06
CA GLU A 95 2.36 15.69 -6.68
C GLU A 95 2.26 15.96 -5.17
N ILE A 96 3.27 15.55 -4.40
CA ILE A 96 3.30 15.66 -2.93
C ILE A 96 4.58 16.35 -2.52
N GLY A 97 4.47 17.54 -1.90
CA GLY A 97 5.65 18.30 -1.46
C GLY A 97 6.62 18.65 -2.60
N GLY A 98 6.10 18.85 -3.81
CA GLY A 98 6.90 19.12 -5.02
C GLY A 98 7.67 17.90 -5.56
N LEU A 99 7.34 16.70 -5.10
CA LEU A 99 7.83 15.43 -5.64
C LEU A 99 6.70 14.74 -6.40
N ALA A 100 7.02 14.17 -7.56
CA ALA A 100 6.11 13.28 -8.27
C ALA A 100 6.19 11.88 -7.65
N VAL A 101 5.06 11.42 -7.12
CA VAL A 101 4.90 10.18 -6.36
C VAL A 101 3.92 9.28 -7.08
N LEU A 102 4.32 8.04 -7.37
CA LEU A 102 3.44 6.98 -7.84
C LEU A 102 2.94 6.17 -6.65
N VAL A 103 1.64 5.99 -6.57
CA VAL A 103 1.00 5.15 -5.56
C VAL A 103 0.30 4.00 -6.24
N GLY A 104 0.65 2.76 -5.86
CA GLY A 104 -0.01 1.57 -6.40
C GLY A 104 -1.52 1.62 -6.14
N SER A 105 -2.33 1.32 -7.17
CA SER A 105 -3.80 1.45 -7.15
C SER A 105 -4.46 0.86 -5.90
N ARG A 106 -4.03 -0.36 -5.51
CA ARG A 106 -4.53 -1.10 -4.35
C ARG A 106 -4.14 -0.49 -3.01
N SER A 107 -3.10 0.33 -3.00
CA SER A 107 -2.55 0.98 -1.79
C SER A 107 -3.27 2.30 -1.48
N VAL A 108 -3.80 2.99 -2.49
CA VAL A 108 -4.45 4.31 -2.36
C VAL A 108 -5.46 4.37 -1.21
N PRO A 109 -6.43 3.43 -1.07
CA PRO A 109 -7.45 3.50 -0.02
C PRO A 109 -6.88 3.35 1.40
N TYR A 110 -5.67 2.80 1.52
CA TYR A 110 -5.01 2.52 2.80
C TYR A 110 -3.93 3.53 3.13
N LEU A 111 -3.66 4.49 2.25
CA LEU A 111 -2.64 5.50 2.48
C LEU A 111 -3.23 6.82 2.99
N GLU A 112 -4.52 7.10 2.84
CA GLU A 112 -5.12 8.38 3.24
C GLU A 112 -4.68 8.87 4.63
N GLY A 113 -4.16 10.09 4.72
CA GLY A 113 -3.65 10.70 5.94
C GLY A 113 -2.39 10.05 6.51
N THR A 114 -1.71 9.18 5.77
CA THR A 114 -0.42 8.60 6.18
C THR A 114 0.66 9.65 6.14
N ILE A 115 1.58 9.59 7.10
CA ILE A 115 2.75 10.47 7.16
C ILE A 115 4.01 9.63 6.88
N LEU A 116 4.77 10.02 5.86
CA LEU A 116 6.10 9.51 5.57
C LEU A 116 7.16 10.40 6.25
N ASP A 117 7.86 9.82 7.21
CA ASP A 117 8.93 10.44 7.98
C ASP A 117 10.28 9.73 7.75
N TYR A 118 11.38 10.37 8.13
CA TYR A 118 12.70 9.76 8.17
C TYR A 118 13.30 9.87 9.57
N LYS A 119 13.44 8.72 10.23
CA LYS A 119 13.96 8.63 11.59
C LYS A 119 15.44 8.30 11.54
N GLU A 120 16.25 9.20 12.09
CA GLU A 120 17.69 8.97 12.25
C GLU A 120 17.95 8.15 13.52
N THR A 121 18.79 7.12 13.39
CA THR A 121 19.26 6.34 14.54
C THR A 121 20.78 6.26 14.54
N LEU A 122 21.37 5.87 15.67
CA LEU A 122 22.81 5.67 15.82
C LEU A 122 23.40 4.64 14.85
N MET A 123 22.57 3.74 14.31
CA MET A 123 22.99 2.68 13.39
C MET A 123 22.66 2.98 11.92
N GLY A 124 22.20 4.21 11.62
CA GLY A 124 21.66 4.58 10.32
C GLY A 124 20.17 4.94 10.42
N GLY A 125 19.75 5.95 9.67
CA GLY A 125 18.34 6.34 9.61
C GLY A 125 17.54 5.47 8.63
N GLY A 126 16.22 5.62 8.66
CA GLY A 126 15.32 4.95 7.75
C GLY A 126 13.97 5.65 7.63
N PHE A 127 13.28 5.38 6.53
CA PHE A 127 11.92 5.85 6.33
C PHE A 127 10.96 5.14 7.29
N SER A 128 9.98 5.89 7.80
CA SER A 128 8.97 5.45 8.74
C SER A 128 7.62 5.94 8.25
N PHE A 129 6.60 5.08 8.34
CA PHE A 129 5.23 5.43 8.02
C PHE A 129 4.40 5.52 9.30
N GLU A 130 3.62 6.58 9.45
CA GLU A 130 2.61 6.72 10.48
C GLU A 130 1.25 6.73 9.78
N ASN A 131 0.57 5.58 9.81
CA ASN A 131 -0.63 5.34 9.02
C ASN A 131 -1.84 5.17 9.95
N PRO A 132 -2.85 6.05 9.86
CA PRO A 132 -4.03 6.00 10.73
C PRO A 132 -5.08 4.98 10.27
N ASN A 133 -4.90 4.36 9.10
CA ASN A 133 -5.91 3.53 8.46
C ASN A 133 -5.94 2.11 9.05
N PRO A 134 -7.14 1.48 9.09
CA PRO A 134 -7.25 0.09 9.47
C PRO A 134 -6.62 -0.80 8.39
N MET A 135 -6.08 -1.96 8.80
CA MET A 135 -5.53 -2.96 7.87
C MET A 135 -6.58 -3.48 6.87
N TRP A 136 -7.85 -3.45 7.25
CA TRP A 136 -8.98 -3.94 6.48
C TRP A 136 -10.10 -2.90 6.51
N ILE A 137 -10.56 -2.44 5.35
CA ILE A 137 -11.64 -1.44 5.24
C ILE A 137 -13.02 -2.12 5.28
N ASP A 138 -13.16 -3.26 4.62
CA ASP A 138 -14.43 -3.98 4.55
C ASP A 138 -14.67 -4.84 5.81
N ASP A 139 -15.93 -5.01 6.16
CA ASP A 139 -16.31 -5.67 7.41
C ASP A 139 -16.09 -7.19 7.37
N VAL A 140 -16.08 -7.80 6.18
CA VAL A 140 -15.85 -9.24 6.02
C VAL A 140 -14.39 -9.56 6.30
N SER A 141 -13.45 -8.84 5.67
CA SER A 141 -12.01 -9.01 5.92
C SER A 141 -11.65 -8.71 7.36
N LYS A 142 -12.26 -7.68 7.99
CA LYS A 142 -12.09 -7.43 9.43
C LYS A 142 -12.51 -8.64 10.27
N ALA A 143 -13.72 -9.17 10.03
CA ALA A 143 -14.23 -10.32 10.76
C ALA A 143 -13.34 -11.56 10.57
N VAL A 144 -12.87 -11.81 9.34
CA VAL A 144 -11.95 -12.93 9.06
C VAL A 144 -10.62 -12.73 9.79
N ALA A 145 -10.06 -11.51 9.76
CA ALA A 145 -8.82 -11.20 10.46
C ALA A 145 -8.95 -11.36 11.98
N GLU A 146 -10.09 -10.99 12.57
CA GLU A 146 -10.40 -11.21 13.99
C GLU A 146 -10.49 -12.71 14.31
N VAL A 147 -11.21 -13.50 13.51
CA VAL A 147 -11.26 -14.96 13.69
C VAL A 147 -9.86 -15.58 13.59
N ILE A 148 -9.05 -15.11 12.64
CA ILE A 148 -7.67 -15.58 12.50
C ILE A 148 -6.85 -15.23 13.74
N ALA A 149 -6.94 -14.00 14.24
CA ALA A 149 -6.18 -13.55 15.40
C ALA A 149 -6.59 -14.26 16.70
N ASP A 150 -7.90 -14.39 16.94
CA ASP A 150 -8.43 -14.81 18.23
C ASP A 150 -8.66 -16.33 18.33
N GLN A 151 -8.88 -17.01 17.20
CA GLN A 151 -9.23 -18.43 17.18
C GLN A 151 -8.18 -19.28 16.45
N VAL A 152 -7.76 -18.87 15.25
CA VAL A 152 -6.83 -19.67 14.43
C VAL A 152 -5.40 -19.61 14.99
N ASN A 153 -4.87 -18.39 15.16
CA ASN A 153 -3.48 -18.15 15.53
C ASN A 153 -3.06 -18.81 16.86
N PRO A 154 -3.90 -18.81 17.92
CA PRO A 154 -3.58 -19.56 19.14
C PRO A 154 -3.39 -21.07 18.93
N VAL A 155 -4.14 -21.66 18.00
CA VAL A 155 -4.04 -23.10 17.69
C VAL A 155 -2.79 -23.39 16.86
N VAL A 156 -2.57 -22.66 15.77
CA VAL A 156 -1.40 -22.88 14.88
C VAL A 156 -0.08 -22.52 15.57
N ALA A 157 -0.08 -21.57 16.51
CA ALA A 157 1.10 -21.20 17.28
C ALA A 157 1.62 -22.35 18.15
N THR A 158 0.75 -23.28 18.58
CA THR A 158 1.17 -24.51 19.30
C THR A 158 2.09 -25.39 18.44
N HIS A 159 1.98 -25.27 17.12
CA HIS A 159 2.82 -25.95 16.13
C HIS A 159 3.97 -25.07 15.62
N GLY A 160 4.17 -23.88 16.21
CA GLY A 160 5.20 -22.93 15.80
C GLY A 160 4.90 -22.20 14.49
N GLY A 161 3.64 -22.17 14.07
CA GLY A 161 3.17 -21.46 12.89
C GLY A 161 2.32 -20.24 13.21
N HIS A 162 1.99 -19.48 12.18
CA HIS A 162 0.95 -18.45 12.18
C HIS A 162 0.26 -18.44 10.82
N VAL A 163 -0.88 -17.76 10.76
CA VAL A 163 -1.64 -17.52 9.55
C VAL A 163 -1.86 -16.02 9.41
N ASP A 164 -1.55 -15.49 8.23
CA ASP A 164 -1.82 -14.12 7.83
C ASP A 164 -2.96 -14.11 6.80
N LEU A 165 -3.86 -13.14 6.93
CA LEU A 165 -4.87 -12.87 5.90
C LEU A 165 -4.23 -12.02 4.80
N ILE A 166 -4.28 -12.49 3.56
CA ILE A 166 -3.81 -11.76 2.37
C ILE A 166 -4.93 -10.90 1.80
N GLY A 167 -6.15 -11.44 1.78
CA GLY A 167 -7.34 -10.69 1.39
C GLY A 167 -8.59 -11.57 1.34
N VAL A 168 -9.72 -10.93 1.04
CA VAL A 168 -10.99 -11.60 0.77
C VAL A 168 -11.48 -11.14 -0.59
N ASP A 169 -11.86 -12.10 -1.43
CA ASP A 169 -12.41 -11.84 -2.75
C ASP A 169 -13.52 -12.86 -3.06
N GLU A 170 -14.68 -12.39 -3.52
CA GLU A 170 -15.83 -13.24 -3.91
C GLU A 170 -16.20 -14.36 -2.90
N GLY A 171 -16.14 -14.06 -1.60
CA GLY A 171 -16.43 -15.04 -0.54
C GLY A 171 -15.31 -16.06 -0.29
N LYS A 172 -14.12 -15.83 -0.85
CA LYS A 172 -12.92 -16.62 -0.62
C LYS A 172 -11.95 -15.86 0.25
N ALA A 173 -11.53 -16.46 1.37
CA ALA A 173 -10.45 -15.90 2.19
C ALA A 173 -9.11 -16.47 1.72
N MET A 174 -8.22 -15.58 1.27
CA MET A 174 -6.86 -15.93 0.87
C MET A 174 -5.94 -15.77 2.06
N ILE A 175 -5.33 -16.86 2.50
CA ILE A 175 -4.43 -16.89 3.65
C ILE A 175 -3.02 -17.29 3.21
N ALA A 176 -2.02 -16.87 3.99
CA ALA A 176 -0.68 -17.40 3.90
C ALA A 176 -0.29 -17.95 5.28
N PHE A 177 0.27 -19.15 5.29
CA PHE A 177 0.91 -19.68 6.47
C PHE A 177 2.26 -18.97 6.68
N GLY A 178 2.78 -19.03 7.89
CA GLY A 178 4.14 -18.62 8.21
C GLY A 178 4.73 -19.45 9.36
N GLY A 179 6.05 -19.40 9.54
CA GLY A 179 6.76 -20.12 10.61
C GLY A 179 7.08 -21.59 10.28
N GLY A 180 7.03 -22.47 11.28
CA GLY A 180 7.39 -23.90 11.15
C GLY A 180 6.48 -24.71 10.21
N CYS A 181 5.34 -24.14 9.80
CA CYS A 181 4.33 -24.75 8.93
C CYS A 181 4.55 -24.47 7.43
N GLN A 182 5.68 -23.88 7.02
CA GLN A 182 5.97 -23.54 5.61
C GLN A 182 6.55 -24.68 4.76
N GLY A 183 6.80 -25.87 5.35
CA GLY A 183 7.69 -26.86 4.73
C GLY A 183 7.34 -28.34 4.94
N CYS A 184 6.11 -28.68 5.33
CA CYS A 184 5.70 -30.08 5.51
C CYS A 184 4.38 -30.36 4.79
N GLY A 185 4.44 -30.44 3.46
CA GLY A 185 3.30 -30.61 2.54
C GLY A 185 2.41 -31.85 2.71
N MET A 186 2.56 -32.62 3.79
CA MET A 186 1.63 -33.69 4.19
C MET A 186 0.94 -33.44 5.55
N VAL A 187 1.45 -32.52 6.37
CA VAL A 187 0.84 -32.10 7.65
C VAL A 187 -0.15 -30.94 7.44
N ASP A 188 -0.06 -30.24 6.31
CA ASP A 188 -0.76 -28.98 6.07
C ASP A 188 -2.24 -29.14 5.70
N VAL A 189 -2.67 -30.30 5.19
CA VAL A 189 -4.06 -30.50 4.73
C VAL A 189 -5.05 -30.50 5.90
N THR A 190 -4.75 -31.22 6.99
CA THR A 190 -5.65 -31.28 8.16
C THR A 190 -5.69 -29.95 8.92
N LEU A 191 -4.57 -29.22 8.93
CA LEU A 191 -4.52 -27.90 9.52
C LEU A 191 -5.33 -26.90 8.69
N LYS A 192 -5.16 -26.92 7.37
CA LYS A 192 -5.95 -26.12 6.44
C LYS A 192 -7.44 -26.41 6.58
N GLU A 193 -7.85 -27.68 6.62
CA GLU A 193 -9.25 -28.07 6.84
C GLU A 193 -9.79 -27.53 8.17
N GLY A 194 -9.02 -27.60 9.25
CA GLY A 194 -9.40 -27.04 10.54
C GLY A 194 -9.56 -25.51 10.51
N ILE A 195 -8.65 -24.81 9.81
CA ILE A 195 -8.71 -23.36 9.63
C ILE A 195 -9.93 -22.97 8.79
N GLU A 196 -10.19 -23.72 7.72
CA GLU A 196 -11.33 -23.50 6.85
C GLU A 196 -12.65 -23.64 7.61
N VAL A 197 -12.78 -24.66 8.47
CA VAL A 197 -13.94 -24.79 9.38
C VAL A 197 -14.02 -23.60 10.33
N MET A 198 -12.94 -23.23 11.02
CA MET A 198 -12.95 -22.10 11.97
C MET A 198 -13.35 -20.77 11.31
N ILE A 199 -12.83 -20.49 10.12
CA ILE A 199 -13.13 -19.25 9.38
C ILE A 199 -14.57 -19.26 8.86
N THR A 200 -15.05 -20.35 8.27
CA THR A 200 -16.41 -20.43 7.70
C THR A 200 -17.49 -20.46 8.79
N GLU A 201 -17.22 -21.05 9.96
CA GLU A 201 -18.11 -20.99 11.12
C GLU A 201 -18.13 -19.59 11.75
N GLY A 202 -16.98 -18.91 11.83
CA GLY A 202 -16.86 -17.56 12.38
C GLY A 202 -17.42 -16.47 11.46
N VAL A 203 -17.28 -16.64 10.14
CA VAL A 203 -17.70 -15.69 9.11
C VAL A 203 -18.48 -16.41 8.02
N PRO A 204 -19.82 -16.53 8.14
CA PRO A 204 -20.66 -17.28 7.18
C PRO A 204 -20.65 -16.76 5.74
N GLN A 205 -20.13 -15.54 5.51
CA GLN A 205 -19.93 -14.95 4.18
C GLN A 205 -18.76 -15.59 3.42
N ILE A 206 -17.87 -16.30 4.11
CA ILE A 206 -16.76 -17.03 3.49
C ILE A 206 -17.22 -18.44 3.15
N SER A 207 -17.08 -18.82 1.88
CA SER A 207 -17.41 -20.16 1.37
C SER A 207 -16.18 -21.05 1.18
N GLU A 208 -14.98 -20.47 1.06
CA GLU A 208 -13.76 -21.20 0.75
C GLU A 208 -12.55 -20.48 1.34
N VAL A 209 -11.55 -21.26 1.78
CA VAL A 209 -10.24 -20.73 2.19
C VAL A 209 -9.15 -21.22 1.24
N VAL A 210 -8.45 -20.26 0.63
CA VAL A 210 -7.39 -20.49 -0.36
C VAL A 210 -6.04 -20.22 0.29
N ASP A 211 -5.14 -21.19 0.19
CA ASP A 211 -3.76 -21.03 0.64
C ASP A 211 -2.90 -20.42 -0.47
N MET A 212 -2.31 -19.25 -0.21
CA MET A 212 -1.42 -18.51 -1.09
C MET A 212 0.06 -18.60 -0.68
N THR A 213 0.40 -19.49 0.25
CA THR A 213 1.77 -19.68 0.71
C THR A 213 2.67 -20.11 -0.44
N ASP A 214 3.84 -19.48 -0.55
CA ASP A 214 4.90 -19.95 -1.44
C ASP A 214 5.61 -21.16 -0.82
N HIS A 215 5.02 -22.34 -1.02
CA HIS A 215 5.55 -23.62 -0.58
C HIS A 215 6.86 -24.02 -1.27
N ALA A 216 7.28 -23.31 -2.33
CA ALA A 216 8.55 -23.55 -3.01
C ALA A 216 9.69 -22.67 -2.47
N ALA A 217 9.38 -21.52 -1.86
CA ALA A 217 10.35 -20.64 -1.20
C ALA A 217 10.82 -21.16 0.17
N GLY A 218 10.16 -22.18 0.73
CA GLY A 218 10.59 -22.86 1.94
C GLY A 218 11.96 -23.51 1.74
N THR A 219 12.97 -23.03 2.49
CA THR A 219 14.30 -23.65 2.57
C THR A 219 14.19 -25.15 2.80
N ASN A 220 14.44 -25.94 1.76
CA ASN A 220 14.54 -27.38 1.83
C ASN A 220 15.65 -27.76 2.83
N PRO A 221 15.38 -28.36 4.00
CA PRO A 221 16.42 -28.78 4.92
C PRO A 221 17.15 -30.06 4.46
N PHE A 222 16.75 -30.64 3.32
CA PHE A 222 17.24 -31.92 2.81
C PHE A 222 17.79 -31.84 1.37
N TYR A 223 18.44 -30.73 1.02
CA TYR A 223 19.53 -30.74 0.04
C TYR A 223 20.70 -29.89 0.51
#